data_AF-A0A660NCE2-F1
#
_entry.id   AF-A0A660NCE2-F1
#
_cell.length_a   1.000
_cell.length_b   1.000
_cell.length_c   1.000
_cell.angle_alpha   90.00
_cell.angle_beta   90.00
_cell.angle_gamma   90.00
#
_symmetry.space_group_name_H-M   'P 1'
#
loop_
_entity.id
_entity.type
_entity.pdbx_description
1 polymer ?
#
loop_
_entity_poly.entity_id
_entity_poly.type
_entity_poly.pdbx_seq_one_letter_code
_entity_poly.pdbx_strand_id
1 'polypeptide(L)'
;MRGIDTRIREIRRRIFREVARMAYHTEWPVDKRMEELPYKIIPGEVGSFRSDVFLERAIVGERLRLAMGLSCRDAGDHNKISENVEAANKPETYYTPPLINVIKFACNACAEKRVYVTDGCQGCLAHPCTEVCPKKCVSLDRTNGRSHIDQDVCIKCGKCAEICPYHAIIKQERPCAAACGMDAIHSDQYGKADIDYDRCVSCGQCLVNCPFGAIADKSQIFQVIRAIQSGEKIYAAFAPAFVGQFGAKVTPGKIRKAMKQLGFTDVVEVAIGADLCATQEAEDFLEEVPEKLKFMATSCCPAWSSMAKKLFPDMKDNISMALTPMTLTARLIKLQNEDAKVVFIGPCSAKKLEAMRKSVRSEVDFVLTFEEMTGIFEAKHIDMSQIEEDPDGVNDVSVDGRNFAVSGGVATAVVDVIKNTHPDMVVKTEKAEGLRDCRKLLTMAKAGKYDGYLLEGMGCPGGCVAGPGTMQAINKSAAAVKLYASKASHVNANATEHVKELDKLTY
;
A
#
# COMPACT_ATOMS: atom_id res chain seq x y z
N MET A 1 -10.72 -7.87 -2.14
CA MET A 1 -11.41 -7.74 -0.84
C MET A 1 -11.67 -6.30 -0.40
N ARG A 2 -11.01 -5.28 -0.98
CA ARG A 2 -11.30 -3.85 -0.70
C ARG A 2 -12.79 -3.53 -0.93
N GLY A 3 -13.34 -2.61 -0.14
CA GLY A 3 -14.73 -2.17 -0.25
C GLY A 3 -15.79 -3.12 0.32
N ILE A 4 -15.38 -4.26 0.87
CA ILE A 4 -16.28 -5.23 1.54
C ILE A 4 -15.92 -5.24 3.01
N ASP A 5 -16.91 -5.18 3.91
CA ASP A 5 -16.67 -5.37 5.33
C ASP A 5 -16.50 -6.86 5.64
N THR A 6 -15.32 -7.24 6.10
CA THR A 6 -14.95 -8.64 6.32
C THR A 6 -14.48 -8.78 7.75
N ARG A 7 -14.58 -9.99 8.30
CA ARG A 7 -14.06 -10.28 9.65
C ARG A 7 -12.57 -9.93 9.82
N ILE A 8 -11.78 -9.96 8.74
CA ILE A 8 -10.37 -9.53 8.74
C ILE A 8 -10.23 -8.02 8.97
N ARG A 9 -11.07 -7.21 8.33
CA ARG A 9 -11.06 -5.76 8.52
C ARG A 9 -11.54 -5.39 9.91
N GLU A 10 -12.60 -6.05 10.38
CA GLU A 10 -13.14 -5.86 11.72
C GLU A 10 -12.06 -6.09 12.79
N ILE A 11 -11.37 -7.23 12.75
CA ILE A 11 -10.35 -7.55 13.74
C ILE A 11 -9.13 -6.61 13.65
N ARG A 12 -8.69 -6.21 12.43
CA ARG A 12 -7.60 -5.24 12.26
C ARG A 12 -7.97 -3.89 12.86
N ARG A 13 -9.19 -3.40 12.59
CA ARG A 13 -9.71 -2.16 13.15
C ARG A 13 -9.76 -2.20 14.68
N ARG A 14 -10.27 -3.30 15.26
CA ARG A 14 -10.25 -3.52 16.72
C ARG A 14 -8.83 -3.48 17.30
N ILE A 15 -7.85 -4.11 16.64
CA ILE A 15 -6.45 -4.09 17.07
C ILE A 15 -5.88 -2.67 17.03
N PHE A 16 -6.05 -1.96 15.92
CA PHE A 16 -5.59 -0.56 15.79
C PHE A 16 -6.23 0.35 16.83
N ARG A 17 -7.53 0.18 17.09
CA ARG A 17 -8.25 0.89 18.14
C ARG A 17 -7.67 0.61 19.53
N GLU A 18 -7.46 -0.66 19.89
CA GLU A 18 -6.94 -0.98 21.23
C GLU A 18 -5.47 -0.53 21.40
N VAL A 19 -4.65 -0.57 20.35
CA VAL A 19 -3.29 0.02 20.36
C VAL A 19 -3.35 1.54 20.54
N ALA A 20 -4.22 2.22 19.81
CA ALA A 20 -4.42 3.66 19.98
C ALA A 20 -4.93 4.02 21.38
N ARG A 21 -5.89 3.26 21.94
CA ARG A 21 -6.34 3.44 23.33
C ARG A 21 -5.20 3.26 24.32
N MET A 22 -4.42 2.20 24.16
CA MET A 22 -3.25 1.95 25.02
C MET A 22 -2.23 3.09 24.92
N ALA A 23 -2.04 3.68 23.73
CA ALA A 23 -1.19 4.85 23.57
C ALA A 23 -1.76 6.11 24.24
N TYR A 24 -3.08 6.33 24.20
CA TYR A 24 -3.68 7.50 24.86
C TYR A 24 -3.65 7.44 26.39
N HIS A 25 -3.68 6.24 26.97
CA HIS A 25 -3.65 6.04 28.42
C HIS A 25 -2.20 5.84 28.90
N THR A 26 -1.50 6.94 29.22
CA THR A 26 -0.11 6.95 29.75
C THR A 26 0.04 6.21 31.07
N GLU A 27 -1.03 6.14 31.85
CA GLU A 27 -1.08 5.51 33.17
C GLU A 27 -1.16 3.98 33.12
N TRP A 28 -1.44 3.40 31.95
CA TRP A 28 -1.53 1.95 31.80
C TRP A 28 -0.15 1.31 31.58
N PRO A 29 0.20 0.25 32.33
CA PRO A 29 1.40 -0.53 32.04
C PRO A 29 1.24 -1.24 30.68
N VAL A 30 2.02 -0.79 29.69
CA VAL A 30 1.92 -1.24 28.29
C VAL A 30 2.21 -2.74 28.17
N ASP A 31 3.24 -3.22 28.88
CA ASP A 31 3.64 -4.62 28.92
C ASP A 31 2.49 -5.52 29.36
N LYS A 32 1.87 -5.22 30.52
CA LYS A 32 0.74 -6.00 31.05
C LYS A 32 -0.46 -5.92 30.10
N ARG A 33 -0.74 -4.73 29.56
CA ARG A 33 -1.89 -4.53 28.69
C ARG A 33 -1.77 -5.32 27.40
N MET A 34 -0.59 -5.41 26.81
CA MET A 34 -0.36 -6.22 25.60
C MET A 34 -0.67 -7.71 25.82
N GLU A 35 -0.42 -8.25 27.03
CA GLU A 35 -0.76 -9.64 27.36
C GLU A 35 -2.27 -9.85 27.57
N GLU A 36 -2.98 -8.85 28.11
CA GLU A 36 -4.43 -8.91 28.35
C GLU A 36 -5.27 -8.74 27.06
N LEU A 37 -4.80 -7.91 26.13
CA LEU A 37 -5.57 -7.52 24.96
C LEU A 37 -6.06 -8.68 24.08
N PRO A 38 -5.29 -9.77 23.83
CA PRO A 38 -5.80 -10.94 23.12
C PRO A 38 -7.09 -11.51 23.72
N TYR A 39 -7.19 -11.56 25.05
CA TYR A 39 -8.37 -12.07 25.78
C TYR A 39 -9.54 -11.09 25.75
N LYS A 40 -9.26 -9.79 25.71
CA LYS A 40 -10.28 -8.75 25.57
C LYS A 40 -10.85 -8.67 24.16
N ILE A 41 -10.00 -8.84 23.15
CA ILE A 41 -10.38 -8.79 21.74
C ILE A 41 -11.13 -10.06 21.33
N ILE A 42 -10.70 -11.21 21.85
CA ILE A 42 -11.32 -12.54 21.67
C ILE A 42 -11.79 -13.07 23.04
N PRO A 43 -12.95 -12.59 23.54
CA PRO A 43 -13.50 -13.02 24.83
C PRO A 43 -14.12 -14.43 24.74
N GLY A 44 -14.37 -15.03 25.91
CA GLY A 44 -15.02 -16.35 26.02
C GLY A 44 -14.08 -17.53 25.81
N GLU A 45 -14.66 -18.71 25.60
CA GLU A 45 -13.92 -19.99 25.51
C GLU A 45 -13.93 -20.59 24.09
N VAL A 46 -14.71 -20.02 23.18
CA VAL A 46 -14.90 -20.54 21.82
C VAL A 46 -14.34 -19.57 20.78
N GLY A 47 -13.58 -20.09 19.82
CA GLY A 47 -13.04 -19.31 18.70
C GLY A 47 -14.16 -18.72 17.84
N SER A 48 -14.02 -17.47 17.44
CA SER A 48 -15.04 -16.74 16.66
C SER A 48 -14.77 -16.77 15.15
N PHE A 49 -13.53 -17.02 14.76
CA PHE A 49 -12.99 -16.81 13.42
C PHE A 49 -12.28 -18.02 12.82
N ARG A 50 -11.77 -18.92 13.66
CA ARG A 50 -10.94 -20.09 13.31
C ARG A 50 -11.37 -21.28 14.17
N SER A 51 -10.64 -22.38 13.98
CA SER A 51 -10.91 -23.67 14.62
C SER A 51 -10.78 -23.66 16.15
N ASP A 52 -10.03 -22.71 16.71
CA ASP A 52 -9.68 -22.70 18.13
C ASP A 52 -9.35 -21.30 18.67
N VAL A 53 -9.75 -21.04 19.92
CA VAL A 53 -9.60 -19.74 20.60
C VAL A 53 -8.15 -19.41 20.95
N PHE A 54 -7.32 -20.41 21.27
CA PHE A 54 -5.91 -20.19 21.58
C PHE A 54 -5.15 -19.73 20.34
N LEU A 55 -5.41 -20.36 19.20
CA LEU A 55 -4.83 -19.93 17.92
C LEU A 55 -5.24 -18.50 17.57
N GLU A 56 -6.51 -18.12 17.76
CA GLU A 56 -6.97 -16.76 17.51
C GLU A 56 -6.27 -15.73 18.38
N ARG A 57 -6.15 -15.99 19.69
CA ARG A 57 -5.46 -15.12 20.64
C ARG A 57 -3.98 -14.97 20.30
N ALA A 58 -3.31 -16.06 19.94
CA ALA A 58 -1.92 -16.01 19.49
C ALA A 58 -1.76 -15.10 18.26
N ILE A 59 -2.68 -15.21 17.28
CA ILE A 59 -2.65 -14.37 16.07
C ILE A 59 -2.91 -12.90 16.42
N VAL A 60 -3.83 -12.62 17.34
CA VAL A 60 -4.07 -11.27 17.85
C VAL A 60 -2.83 -10.70 18.53
N GLY A 61 -2.12 -11.51 19.33
CA GLY A 61 -0.84 -11.14 19.93
C GLY A 61 0.19 -10.66 18.90
N GLU A 62 0.40 -11.40 17.82
CA GLU A 62 1.35 -10.99 16.78
C GLU A 62 0.91 -9.75 16.01
N ARG A 63 -0.39 -9.58 15.80
CA ARG A 63 -0.89 -8.36 15.19
C ARG A 63 -0.75 -7.15 16.12
N LEU A 64 -0.90 -7.32 17.43
CA LEU A 64 -0.60 -6.28 18.41
C LEU A 64 0.87 -5.90 18.35
N ARG A 65 1.79 -6.88 18.28
CA ARG A 65 3.23 -6.62 18.11
C ARG A 65 3.51 -5.81 16.86
N LEU A 66 2.98 -6.22 15.70
CA LEU A 66 3.15 -5.48 14.45
C LEU A 66 2.52 -4.09 14.50
N ALA A 67 1.35 -3.94 15.12
CA ALA A 67 0.70 -2.64 15.32
C ALA A 67 1.43 -1.72 16.32
N MET A 68 2.32 -2.27 17.15
CA MET A 68 3.25 -1.53 18.00
C MET A 68 4.58 -1.22 17.30
N GLY A 69 4.82 -1.74 16.10
CA GLY A 69 6.09 -1.62 15.38
C GLY A 69 7.11 -2.72 15.69
N LEU A 70 6.76 -3.70 16.54
CA LEU A 70 7.60 -4.82 16.93
C LEU A 70 7.61 -5.92 15.86
N SER A 71 8.61 -6.81 15.91
CA SER A 71 8.70 -7.96 15.00
C SER A 71 7.75 -9.08 15.38
N CYS A 72 7.20 -9.75 14.36
CA CYS A 72 6.43 -10.97 14.52
C CYS A 72 7.34 -12.08 15.07
N ARG A 73 6.77 -12.94 15.91
CA ARG A 73 7.43 -14.14 16.45
C ARG A 73 6.99 -15.38 15.70
N ASP A 74 7.84 -16.39 15.74
CA ASP A 74 7.52 -17.73 15.24
C ASP A 74 6.73 -18.54 16.27
N ALA A 75 6.04 -19.60 15.82
CA ALA A 75 5.23 -20.44 16.70
C ALA A 75 6.05 -21.21 17.77
N GLY A 76 7.36 -21.36 17.57
CA GLY A 76 8.27 -21.98 18.53
C GLY A 76 8.91 -20.99 19.52
N ASP A 77 8.64 -19.69 19.38
CA ASP A 77 9.15 -18.67 20.28
C ASP A 77 8.32 -18.61 21.57
N HIS A 78 8.99 -18.76 22.71
CA HIS A 78 8.38 -18.78 24.05
C HIS A 78 8.37 -17.41 24.74
N ASN A 79 8.92 -16.39 24.08
CA ASN A 79 8.96 -15.04 24.62
C ASN A 79 7.55 -14.47 24.88
N LYS A 80 7.48 -13.35 25.60
CA LYS A 80 6.22 -12.63 25.88
C LYS A 80 5.77 -11.79 24.68
N ILE A 81 4.47 -11.52 24.57
CA ILE A 81 3.93 -10.64 23.51
C ILE A 81 4.51 -9.23 23.67
N SER A 82 4.68 -8.80 24.92
CA SER A 82 5.26 -7.53 25.36
C SER A 82 6.79 -7.46 25.30
N GLU A 83 7.49 -8.52 24.89
CA GLU A 83 8.95 -8.48 24.84
C GLU A 83 9.43 -7.39 23.86
N ASN A 84 10.43 -6.62 24.29
CA ASN A 84 10.98 -5.44 23.60
C ASN A 84 10.00 -4.26 23.45
N VAL A 85 8.90 -4.24 24.20
CA VAL A 85 7.93 -3.12 24.14
C VAL A 85 8.53 -1.77 24.52
N GLU A 86 9.51 -1.72 25.42
CA GLU A 86 10.19 -0.47 25.78
C GLU A 86 10.93 0.16 24.60
N ALA A 87 11.39 -0.67 23.64
CA ALA A 87 11.95 -0.15 22.41
C ALA A 87 10.88 0.52 21.55
N ALA A 88 9.64 0.02 21.53
CA ALA A 88 8.49 0.60 20.83
C ALA A 88 7.86 1.79 21.57
N ASN A 89 8.09 1.93 22.88
CA ASN A 89 7.48 2.93 23.74
C ASN A 89 8.12 4.34 23.61
N LYS A 90 9.17 4.49 22.79
CA LYS A 90 9.83 5.79 22.59
C LYS A 90 9.24 6.52 21.38
N PRO A 91 9.00 7.84 21.44
CA PRO A 91 8.47 8.62 20.32
C PRO A 91 9.32 8.50 19.05
N GLU A 92 10.64 8.47 19.17
CA GLU A 92 11.58 8.47 18.05
C GLU A 92 11.81 7.08 17.45
N THR A 93 11.09 6.06 17.95
CA THR A 93 11.32 4.67 17.56
C THR A 93 11.08 4.45 16.08
N TYR A 94 12.06 3.79 15.50
CA TYR A 94 12.04 3.31 14.14
C TYR A 94 11.49 1.89 14.07
N TYR A 95 10.77 1.53 13.01
CA TYR A 95 10.40 0.12 12.86
C TYR A 95 11.61 -0.70 12.41
N THR A 96 11.81 -1.85 13.04
CA THR A 96 12.86 -2.79 12.62
C THR A 96 12.43 -3.48 11.33
N PRO A 97 13.25 -3.54 10.27
CA PRO A 97 12.94 -4.40 9.12
C PRO A 97 12.71 -5.86 9.54
N PRO A 98 11.86 -6.63 8.82
CA PRO A 98 11.09 -6.23 7.64
C PRO A 98 9.78 -5.51 7.95
N LEU A 99 9.31 -4.66 7.03
CA LEU A 99 8.04 -3.93 7.17
C LEU A 99 6.82 -4.83 7.03
N ILE A 100 6.78 -5.68 5.99
CA ILE A 100 5.69 -6.62 5.73
C ILE A 100 6.07 -7.98 6.28
N ASN A 101 5.20 -8.55 7.10
CA ASN A 101 5.46 -9.78 7.85
C ASN A 101 4.38 -10.82 7.57
N VAL A 102 4.76 -12.09 7.56
CA VAL A 102 3.82 -13.22 7.54
C VAL A 102 3.73 -13.79 8.94
N ILE A 103 2.55 -13.74 9.54
CA ILE A 103 2.24 -14.48 10.77
C ILE A 103 2.09 -15.95 10.38
N LYS A 104 3.17 -16.73 10.53
CA LYS A 104 3.29 -18.09 9.96
C LYS A 104 2.15 -19.00 10.37
N PHE A 105 1.76 -18.99 11.64
CA PHE A 105 0.66 -19.80 12.15
C PHE A 105 -0.74 -19.26 11.83
N ALA A 106 -0.86 -18.01 11.34
CA ALA A 106 -2.11 -17.52 10.73
C ALA A 106 -2.25 -17.97 9.26
N CYS A 107 -1.15 -18.31 8.60
CA CYS A 107 -1.14 -18.69 7.19
C CYS A 107 -1.78 -20.08 6.98
N ASN A 108 -2.67 -20.18 6.00
CA ASN A 108 -3.39 -21.41 5.69
C ASN A 108 -2.56 -22.47 4.93
N ALA A 109 -1.28 -22.20 4.63
CA ALA A 109 -0.45 -23.07 3.79
C ALA A 109 -1.05 -23.36 2.41
N CYS A 110 -1.71 -22.38 1.78
CA CYS A 110 -2.27 -22.57 0.44
C CYS A 110 -1.18 -22.99 -0.54
N ALA A 111 -1.44 -24.00 -1.39
CA ALA A 111 -0.51 -24.39 -2.44
C ALA A 111 -0.06 -23.17 -3.25
N GLU A 112 1.25 -23.03 -3.48
CA GLU A 112 1.83 -21.87 -4.17
C GLU A 112 1.20 -21.70 -5.55
N LYS A 113 1.22 -22.79 -6.33
CA LYS A 113 0.52 -22.92 -7.61
C LYS A 113 0.29 -24.39 -7.89
N ARG A 114 -0.91 -24.78 -8.30
CA ARG A 114 -1.26 -26.15 -8.73
C ARG A 114 -2.37 -26.14 -9.77
N VAL A 115 -2.43 -27.19 -10.58
CA VAL A 115 -3.54 -27.46 -11.50
C VAL A 115 -4.08 -28.82 -11.15
N TYR A 116 -5.34 -28.90 -10.73
CA TYR A 116 -5.92 -30.14 -10.24
C TYR A 116 -7.36 -30.30 -10.70
N VAL A 117 -7.81 -31.56 -10.70
CA VAL A 117 -9.16 -31.94 -11.08
C VAL A 117 -10.04 -31.91 -9.82
N THR A 118 -11.18 -31.25 -9.91
CA THR A 118 -12.18 -31.17 -8.83
C THR A 118 -13.21 -32.29 -8.98
N ASP A 119 -14.10 -32.41 -8.00
CA ASP A 119 -15.21 -33.34 -8.04
C ASP A 119 -16.24 -33.05 -9.15
N GLY A 120 -16.12 -31.91 -9.84
CA GLY A 120 -16.97 -31.56 -10.98
C GLY A 120 -16.63 -32.31 -12.27
N CYS A 121 -15.56 -33.12 -12.30
CA CYS A 121 -15.14 -33.84 -13.51
C CYS A 121 -16.18 -34.87 -13.95
N GLN A 122 -16.54 -34.81 -15.24
CA GLN A 122 -17.55 -35.68 -15.85
C GLN A 122 -16.97 -36.88 -16.61
N GLY A 123 -15.64 -37.06 -16.63
CA GLY A 123 -15.03 -38.21 -17.32
C GLY A 123 -15.33 -38.26 -18.82
N CYS A 124 -15.37 -37.10 -19.49
CA CYS A 124 -15.85 -36.98 -20.86
C CYS A 124 -15.07 -37.87 -21.83
N LEU A 125 -15.75 -38.62 -22.69
CA LEU A 125 -15.13 -39.49 -23.69
C LEU A 125 -14.09 -38.78 -24.58
N ALA A 126 -14.31 -37.50 -24.89
CA ALA A 126 -13.42 -36.70 -25.73
C ALA A 126 -12.08 -36.34 -25.07
N HIS A 127 -11.99 -36.39 -23.73
CA HIS A 127 -10.80 -36.05 -22.93
C HIS A 127 -9.92 -34.91 -23.48
N PRO A 128 -10.48 -33.71 -23.80
CA PRO A 128 -9.70 -32.63 -24.39
C PRO A 128 -8.56 -32.15 -23.47
N CYS A 129 -8.73 -32.30 -22.16
CA CYS A 129 -7.72 -31.99 -21.15
C CYS A 129 -6.43 -32.83 -21.29
N THR A 130 -6.54 -34.06 -21.79
CA THR A 130 -5.42 -34.95 -22.09
C THR A 130 -4.69 -34.49 -23.33
N GLU A 131 -5.43 -34.22 -24.41
CA GLU A 131 -4.88 -33.86 -25.71
C GLU A 131 -4.11 -32.53 -25.69
N VAL A 132 -4.60 -31.52 -24.96
CA VAL A 132 -3.93 -30.22 -24.88
C VAL A 132 -2.73 -30.19 -23.94
N CYS A 133 -2.50 -31.26 -23.15
CA CYS A 133 -1.46 -31.28 -22.14
C CYS A 133 -0.06 -31.43 -22.79
N PRO A 134 0.80 -30.39 -22.75
CA PRO A 134 2.10 -30.44 -23.44
C PRO A 134 3.08 -31.43 -22.80
N LYS A 135 2.86 -31.79 -21.54
CA LYS A 135 3.69 -32.75 -20.78
C LYS A 135 3.04 -34.13 -20.65
N LYS A 136 1.85 -34.33 -21.25
CA LYS A 136 1.07 -35.57 -21.19
C LYS A 136 0.86 -36.11 -19.76
N CYS A 137 0.75 -35.20 -18.78
CA CYS A 137 0.58 -35.54 -17.36
C CYS A 137 -0.89 -35.68 -16.92
N VAL A 138 -1.84 -35.66 -17.86
CA VAL A 138 -3.26 -35.83 -17.59
C VAL A 138 -3.67 -37.22 -18.07
N SER A 139 -4.30 -38.00 -17.22
CA SER A 139 -4.75 -39.36 -17.50
C SER A 139 -6.19 -39.57 -17.04
N LEU A 140 -6.86 -40.61 -17.53
CA LEU A 140 -8.15 -41.04 -16.97
C LEU A 140 -7.88 -42.02 -15.84
N ASP A 141 -8.35 -41.71 -14.64
CA ASP A 141 -8.40 -42.65 -13.53
C ASP A 141 -9.52 -43.67 -13.80
N ARG A 142 -9.12 -44.94 -13.94
CA ARG A 142 -10.02 -46.04 -14.29
C ARG A 142 -10.91 -46.48 -13.11
N THR A 143 -10.59 -46.07 -11.89
CA THR A 143 -11.35 -46.46 -10.69
C THR A 143 -12.60 -45.62 -10.49
N ASN A 144 -12.54 -44.33 -10.83
CA ASN A 144 -13.63 -43.37 -10.64
C ASN A 144 -14.10 -42.69 -11.95
N GLY A 145 -13.44 -42.98 -13.08
CA GLY A 145 -13.78 -42.42 -14.39
C GLY A 145 -13.45 -40.94 -14.55
N ARG A 146 -12.67 -40.34 -13.65
CA ARG A 146 -12.33 -38.91 -13.68
C ARG A 146 -10.91 -38.68 -14.20
N SER A 147 -10.67 -37.49 -14.75
CA SER A 147 -9.31 -37.10 -15.10
C SER A 147 -8.45 -36.97 -13.84
N HIS A 148 -7.20 -37.39 -13.94
CA HIS A 148 -6.17 -37.27 -12.92
C HIS A 148 -4.99 -36.49 -13.51
N ILE A 149 -4.34 -35.65 -12.70
CA ILE A 149 -3.18 -34.86 -13.11
C ILE A 149 -2.01 -35.20 -12.20
N ASP A 150 -0.99 -35.81 -12.78
CA ASP A 150 0.29 -36.04 -12.12
C ASP A 150 0.98 -34.70 -11.84
N GLN A 151 1.12 -34.36 -10.56
CA GLN A 151 1.69 -33.08 -10.12
C GLN A 151 3.21 -33.02 -10.27
N ASP A 152 3.91 -34.15 -10.33
CA ASP A 152 5.37 -34.20 -10.45
C ASP A 152 5.82 -33.84 -11.86
N VAL A 153 4.97 -34.11 -12.86
CA VAL A 153 5.23 -33.81 -14.27
C VAL A 153 4.58 -32.49 -14.71
N CYS A 154 3.54 -32.04 -13.99
CA CYS A 154 2.75 -30.87 -14.37
C CYS A 154 3.53 -29.55 -14.25
N ILE A 155 3.74 -28.87 -15.38
CA ILE A 155 4.34 -27.52 -15.42
C ILE A 155 3.34 -26.38 -15.10
N LYS A 156 2.14 -26.71 -14.61
CA LYS A 156 1.13 -25.75 -14.13
C LYS A 156 0.72 -24.68 -15.17
N CYS A 157 0.78 -25.02 -16.46
CA CYS A 157 0.47 -24.10 -17.56
C CYS A 157 -1.00 -23.67 -17.53
N GLY A 158 -1.92 -24.61 -17.26
CA GLY A 158 -3.36 -24.34 -17.17
C GLY A 158 -4.15 -24.65 -18.45
N LYS A 159 -3.52 -25.10 -19.53
CA LYS A 159 -4.21 -25.43 -20.80
C LYS A 159 -5.37 -26.40 -20.62
N CYS A 160 -5.20 -27.41 -19.75
CA CYS A 160 -6.25 -28.36 -19.41
C CYS A 160 -7.43 -27.75 -18.64
N ALA A 161 -7.19 -26.68 -17.85
CA ALA A 161 -8.25 -25.91 -17.19
C ALA A 161 -9.02 -25.04 -18.19
N GLU A 162 -8.31 -24.39 -19.11
CA GLU A 162 -8.89 -23.51 -20.14
C GLU A 162 -9.80 -24.26 -21.11
N ILE A 163 -9.41 -25.48 -21.53
CA ILE A 163 -10.20 -26.28 -22.48
C ILE A 163 -11.35 -27.06 -21.83
N CYS A 164 -11.39 -27.17 -20.50
CA CYS A 164 -12.37 -28.01 -19.83
C CYS A 164 -13.76 -27.36 -19.89
N PRO A 165 -14.73 -27.92 -20.63
CA PRO A 165 -16.06 -27.29 -20.81
C PRO A 165 -16.88 -27.27 -19.52
N TYR A 166 -16.55 -28.15 -18.57
CA TYR A 166 -17.21 -28.24 -17.26
C TYR A 166 -16.51 -27.41 -16.18
N HIS A 167 -15.41 -26.73 -16.50
CA HIS A 167 -14.56 -26.02 -15.52
C HIS A 167 -14.14 -26.91 -14.33
N ALA A 168 -14.05 -28.22 -14.56
CA ALA A 168 -13.73 -29.22 -13.55
C ALA A 168 -12.23 -29.31 -13.25
N ILE A 169 -11.39 -28.70 -14.07
CA ILE A 169 -9.95 -28.58 -13.81
C ILE A 169 -9.70 -27.13 -13.46
N ILE A 170 -9.16 -26.88 -12.27
CA ILE A 170 -8.88 -25.52 -11.81
C ILE A 170 -7.39 -25.29 -11.66
N LYS A 171 -6.95 -24.12 -12.12
CA LYS A 171 -5.62 -23.57 -11.84
C LYS A 171 -5.74 -22.72 -10.58
N GLN A 172 -5.19 -23.23 -9.47
CA GLN A 172 -5.20 -22.55 -8.20
C GLN A 172 -3.81 -21.98 -7.92
N GLU A 173 -3.75 -20.70 -7.57
CA GLU A 173 -2.55 -19.99 -7.16
C GLU A 173 -2.84 -19.30 -5.82
N ARG A 174 -1.87 -19.29 -4.90
CA ARG A 174 -2.08 -18.62 -3.61
C ARG A 174 -2.30 -17.12 -3.84
N PRO A 175 -3.35 -16.50 -3.26
CA PRO A 175 -3.69 -15.10 -3.55
C PRO A 175 -2.56 -14.09 -3.28
N CYS A 176 -1.75 -14.32 -2.24
CA CYS A 176 -0.63 -13.45 -1.91
C CYS A 176 0.49 -13.48 -2.96
N ALA A 177 0.85 -14.67 -3.49
CA ALA A 177 1.86 -14.79 -4.55
C ALA A 177 1.33 -14.30 -5.89
N ALA A 178 0.07 -14.62 -6.23
CA ALA A 178 -0.57 -14.14 -7.45
C ALA A 178 -0.60 -12.60 -7.53
N ALA A 179 -0.80 -11.93 -6.39
CA ALA A 179 -0.78 -10.47 -6.27
C ALA A 179 0.62 -9.86 -6.19
N CYS A 180 1.67 -10.65 -5.97
CA CYS A 180 3.04 -10.16 -5.82
C CYS A 180 3.68 -9.92 -7.19
N GLY A 181 3.65 -8.67 -7.66
CA GLY A 181 4.27 -8.32 -8.94
C GLY A 181 5.81 -8.31 -8.93
N MET A 182 6.46 -8.71 -7.82
CA MET A 182 7.90 -9.01 -7.74
C MET A 182 8.20 -10.52 -7.79
N ASP A 183 7.17 -11.37 -7.75
CA ASP A 183 7.28 -12.83 -7.62
C ASP A 183 8.20 -13.21 -6.43
N ALA A 184 8.02 -12.51 -5.31
CA ALA A 184 8.85 -12.60 -4.10
C ALA A 184 8.20 -13.43 -2.97
N ILE A 185 7.14 -14.19 -3.27
CA ILE A 185 6.42 -14.98 -2.25
C ILE A 185 6.42 -16.44 -2.65
N HIS A 186 6.98 -17.28 -1.78
CA HIS A 186 7.12 -18.71 -1.97
C HIS A 186 6.53 -19.49 -0.80
N SER A 187 6.49 -20.82 -0.92
CA SER A 187 6.21 -21.71 0.19
C SER A 187 7.48 -22.08 0.96
N ASP A 188 7.45 -21.98 2.28
CA ASP A 188 8.48 -22.60 3.14
C ASP A 188 8.30 -24.11 3.26
N GLN A 189 9.16 -24.77 4.04
CA GLN A 189 9.13 -26.21 4.29
C GLN A 189 7.80 -26.74 4.88
N TYR A 190 6.99 -25.86 5.48
CA TYR A 190 5.67 -26.18 6.04
C TYR A 190 4.53 -25.75 5.11
N GLY A 191 4.84 -25.35 3.88
CA GLY A 191 3.88 -24.84 2.90
C GLY A 191 3.35 -23.44 3.22
N LYS A 192 3.83 -22.77 4.28
CA LYS A 192 3.37 -21.43 4.67
C LYS A 192 3.99 -20.38 3.77
N ALA A 193 3.39 -19.19 3.72
CA ALA A 193 3.93 -18.10 2.92
C ALA A 193 5.24 -17.58 3.50
N ASP A 194 6.22 -17.43 2.63
CA ASP A 194 7.52 -16.85 2.92
C ASP A 194 7.83 -15.74 1.92
N ILE A 195 8.46 -14.67 2.38
CA ILE A 195 8.75 -13.49 1.56
C ILE A 195 10.26 -13.40 1.36
N ASP A 196 10.69 -13.44 0.10
CA ASP A 196 12.05 -13.05 -0.29
C ASP A 196 12.18 -11.54 -0.12
N TYR A 197 12.84 -11.12 0.96
CA TYR A 197 13.00 -9.71 1.31
C TYR A 197 14.00 -8.97 0.41
N ASP A 198 14.92 -9.69 -0.25
CA ASP A 198 15.85 -9.10 -1.21
C ASP A 198 15.11 -8.67 -2.48
N ARG A 199 14.10 -9.45 -2.90
CA ARG A 199 13.21 -9.09 -4.03
C ARG A 199 12.08 -8.15 -3.63
N CYS A 200 11.57 -8.25 -2.42
CA CYS A 200 10.43 -7.47 -1.96
C CYS A 200 10.68 -5.95 -2.06
N VAL A 201 9.65 -5.20 -2.45
CA VAL A 201 9.63 -3.71 -2.46
C VAL A 201 8.52 -3.15 -1.54
N SER A 202 7.98 -4.01 -0.67
CA SER A 202 6.96 -3.72 0.34
C SER A 202 5.73 -2.93 -0.13
N CYS A 203 5.24 -3.21 -1.34
CA CYS A 203 4.05 -2.56 -1.89
C CYS A 203 2.72 -2.93 -1.20
N GLY A 204 2.70 -3.99 -0.38
CA GLY A 204 1.52 -4.38 0.41
C GLY A 204 0.41 -5.09 -0.37
N GLN A 205 0.57 -5.40 -1.66
CA GLN A 205 -0.50 -6.08 -2.41
C GLN A 205 -0.75 -7.51 -1.92
N CYS A 206 0.25 -8.19 -1.32
CA CYS A 206 0.04 -9.48 -0.68
C CYS A 206 -0.83 -9.39 0.59
N LEU A 207 -0.70 -8.30 1.36
CA LEU A 207 -1.47 -8.04 2.58
C LEU A 207 -2.97 -7.92 2.28
N VAL A 208 -3.33 -7.11 1.29
CA VAL A 208 -4.75 -6.89 0.95
C VAL A 208 -5.41 -8.05 0.22
N ASN A 209 -4.64 -8.97 -0.33
CA ASN A 209 -5.14 -10.12 -1.10
C ASN A 209 -5.12 -11.42 -0.29
N CYS A 210 -4.51 -11.47 0.89
CA CYS A 210 -4.51 -12.65 1.74
C CYS A 210 -5.89 -12.86 2.40
N PRO A 211 -6.69 -13.86 1.99
CA PRO A 211 -8.04 -14.05 2.54
C PRO A 211 -8.05 -14.64 3.95
N PHE A 212 -6.87 -14.95 4.51
CA PHE A 212 -6.69 -15.43 5.88
C PHE A 212 -6.19 -14.34 6.83
N GLY A 213 -5.87 -13.15 6.31
CA GLY A 213 -5.30 -12.03 7.08
C GLY A 213 -3.98 -12.40 7.76
N ALA A 214 -3.18 -13.26 7.13
CA ALA A 214 -1.93 -13.77 7.69
C ALA A 214 -0.74 -12.85 7.44
N ILE A 215 -0.90 -11.83 6.58
CA ILE A 215 0.15 -10.88 6.23
C ILE A 215 -0.24 -9.52 6.80
N ALA A 216 0.68 -8.88 7.52
CA ALA A 216 0.47 -7.59 8.16
C ALA A 216 1.75 -6.74 8.06
N ASP A 217 1.58 -5.42 7.98
CA ASP A 217 2.67 -4.45 8.04
C ASP A 217 2.84 -3.90 9.46
N LYS A 218 4.03 -3.35 9.74
CA LYS A 218 4.30 -2.65 11.00
C LYS A 218 3.65 -1.27 11.01
N SER A 219 3.12 -0.88 12.16
CA SER A 219 2.46 0.41 12.36
C SER A 219 3.31 1.37 13.19
N GLN A 220 2.91 2.64 13.17
CA GLN A 220 3.45 3.70 14.04
C GLN A 220 2.34 4.40 14.85
N ILE A 221 1.16 3.78 15.01
CA ILE A 221 0.02 4.38 15.74
C ILE A 221 0.44 4.82 17.14
N PHE A 222 1.12 3.93 17.87
CA PHE A 222 1.50 4.17 19.25
C PHE A 222 2.48 5.34 19.36
N GLN A 223 3.52 5.35 18.52
CA GLN A 223 4.56 6.37 18.52
C GLN A 223 4.02 7.75 18.14
N VAL A 224 3.14 7.83 17.13
CA VAL A 224 2.48 9.09 16.75
C VAL A 224 1.65 9.65 17.90
N ILE A 225 0.87 8.81 18.59
CA ILE A 225 0.07 9.27 19.73
C ILE A 225 0.95 9.75 20.89
N ARG A 226 2.07 9.05 21.16
CA ARG A 226 3.03 9.49 22.18
C ARG A 226 3.68 10.83 21.83
N ALA A 227 4.04 11.05 20.57
CA ALA A 227 4.56 12.32 20.10
C ALA A 227 3.52 13.45 20.19
N ILE A 228 2.24 13.17 19.95
CA ILE A 228 1.17 14.18 20.17
C ILE A 228 1.08 14.54 21.65
N GLN A 229 1.21 13.57 22.55
CA GLN A 229 1.13 13.78 23.99
C GLN A 229 2.36 14.48 24.59
N SER A 230 3.52 14.44 23.93
CA SER A 230 4.74 15.14 24.38
C SER A 230 4.67 16.66 24.17
N GLY A 231 3.68 17.16 23.42
CA GLY A 231 3.52 18.58 23.10
C GLY A 231 4.28 19.04 21.85
N GLU A 232 4.81 18.12 21.06
CA GLU A 232 5.44 18.43 19.78
C GLU A 232 4.44 19.04 18.78
N LYS A 233 4.91 19.95 17.92
CA LYS A 233 4.10 20.57 16.85
C LYS A 233 3.96 19.60 15.67
N ILE A 234 2.94 18.74 15.72
CA ILE A 234 2.75 17.68 14.74
C ILE A 234 1.75 18.09 13.65
N TYR A 235 2.23 18.13 12.41
CA TYR A 235 1.43 18.38 11.21
C TYR A 235 1.09 17.09 10.50
N ALA A 236 -0.16 16.97 10.04
CA ALA A 236 -0.61 15.83 9.26
C ALA A 236 -0.52 16.13 7.75
N ALA A 237 0.37 15.45 7.04
CA ALA A 237 0.48 15.52 5.59
C ALA A 237 -0.42 14.44 4.95
N PHE A 238 -1.63 14.82 4.51
CA PHE A 238 -2.67 13.90 4.05
C PHE A 238 -2.62 13.65 2.54
N ALA A 239 -2.51 12.38 2.13
CA ALA A 239 -2.41 12.01 0.71
C ALA A 239 -3.76 12.20 -0.04
N PRO A 240 -3.78 12.67 -1.30
CA PRO A 240 -5.02 13.06 -2.00
C PRO A 240 -6.10 11.96 -2.13
N ALA A 241 -5.69 10.69 -2.03
CA ALA A 241 -6.58 9.52 -2.08
C ALA A 241 -7.55 9.36 -0.90
N PHE A 242 -7.57 10.30 0.05
CA PHE A 242 -8.33 10.16 1.29
C PHE A 242 -9.84 10.33 1.15
N VAL A 243 -10.28 11.08 0.15
CA VAL A 243 -11.69 11.41 -0.03
C VAL A 243 -12.52 10.14 -0.23
N GLY A 244 -13.59 10.01 0.55
CA GLY A 244 -14.44 8.83 0.56
C GLY A 244 -13.94 7.64 1.38
N GLN A 245 -12.69 7.65 1.89
CA GLN A 245 -12.16 6.56 2.72
C GLN A 245 -12.81 6.49 4.11
N PHE A 246 -13.12 7.65 4.70
CA PHE A 246 -13.70 7.77 6.04
C PHE A 246 -15.23 7.88 6.05
N GLY A 247 -15.87 7.62 4.91
CA GLY A 247 -17.32 7.72 4.73
C GLY A 247 -17.69 8.74 3.66
N ALA A 248 -18.89 8.58 3.08
CA ALA A 248 -19.32 9.39 1.94
C ALA A 248 -19.63 10.87 2.30
N LYS A 249 -19.92 11.15 3.58
CA LYS A 249 -20.24 12.49 4.09
C LYS A 249 -19.06 13.20 4.75
N VAL A 250 -17.87 12.58 4.74
CA VAL A 250 -16.67 13.16 5.34
C VAL A 250 -15.96 14.01 4.31
N THR A 251 -15.95 15.32 4.55
CA THR A 251 -15.30 16.30 3.69
C THR A 251 -13.88 16.61 4.18
N PRO A 252 -13.04 17.24 3.35
CA PRO A 252 -11.70 17.66 3.76
C PRO A 252 -11.70 18.57 5.00
N GLY A 253 -12.63 19.53 5.09
CA GLY A 253 -12.74 20.42 6.25
C GLY A 253 -13.09 19.67 7.53
N LYS A 254 -13.95 18.64 7.46
CA LYS A 254 -14.24 17.78 8.62
C LYS A 254 -13.01 16.99 9.07
N ILE A 255 -12.17 16.53 8.14
CA ILE A 255 -10.91 15.86 8.47
C ILE A 255 -9.98 16.83 9.18
N ARG A 256 -9.82 18.06 8.69
CA ARG A 256 -8.97 19.07 9.35
C ARG A 256 -9.38 19.30 10.81
N LYS A 257 -10.68 19.50 11.08
CA LYS A 257 -11.18 19.63 12.46
C LYS A 257 -10.96 18.37 13.28
N ALA A 258 -11.23 17.18 12.74
CA ALA A 258 -11.02 15.91 13.43
C ALA A 258 -9.56 15.73 13.85
N MET A 259 -8.62 16.08 12.97
CA MET A 259 -7.19 15.98 13.25
C MET A 259 -6.76 16.97 14.33
N LYS A 260 -7.27 18.21 14.31
CA LYS A 260 -7.03 19.18 15.40
C LYS A 260 -7.57 18.67 16.74
N GLN A 261 -8.75 18.04 16.77
CA GLN A 261 -9.30 17.41 17.98
C GLN A 261 -8.43 16.25 18.50
N LEU A 262 -7.72 15.54 17.60
CA LEU A 262 -6.76 14.50 17.99
C LEU A 262 -5.45 15.05 18.57
N GLY A 263 -5.18 16.36 18.42
CA GLY A 263 -3.98 17.04 18.90
C GLY A 263 -2.94 17.37 17.82
N PHE A 264 -3.26 17.21 16.53
CA PHE A 264 -2.42 17.72 15.45
C PHE A 264 -2.49 19.25 15.39
N THR A 265 -1.37 19.90 15.08
CA THR A 265 -1.28 21.35 14.91
C THR A 265 -2.09 21.83 13.71
N ASP A 266 -1.88 21.21 12.54
CA ASP A 266 -2.73 21.42 11.38
C ASP A 266 -2.65 20.23 10.40
N VAL A 267 -3.49 20.27 9.37
CA VAL A 267 -3.50 19.32 8.25
C VAL A 267 -3.09 20.04 6.98
N VAL A 268 -2.20 19.41 6.21
CA VAL A 268 -1.76 19.87 4.89
C VAL A 268 -2.00 18.77 3.87
N GLU A 269 -2.72 19.07 2.80
CA GLU A 269 -2.94 18.15 1.68
C GLU A 269 -1.65 18.00 0.86
N VAL A 270 -1.22 16.75 0.66
CA VAL A 270 0.00 16.38 -0.09
C VAL A 270 -0.13 16.67 -1.59
N ALA A 271 -1.31 17.06 -2.07
CA ALA A 271 -1.50 17.56 -3.43
C ALA A 271 -0.59 18.78 -3.72
N ILE A 272 -0.23 19.60 -2.73
CA ILE A 272 0.79 20.66 -2.91
C ILE A 272 2.12 20.06 -3.40
N GLY A 273 2.61 19.03 -2.70
CA GLY A 273 3.83 18.35 -3.12
C GLY A 273 3.71 17.66 -4.49
N ALA A 274 2.49 17.31 -4.92
CA ALA A 274 2.25 16.77 -6.24
C ALA A 274 2.36 17.83 -7.33
N ASP A 275 1.86 19.05 -7.06
CA ASP A 275 2.03 20.19 -7.95
C ASP A 275 3.52 20.54 -8.15
N LEU A 276 4.27 20.57 -7.04
CA LEU A 276 5.72 20.77 -7.04
C LEU A 276 6.46 19.66 -7.80
N CYS A 277 6.10 18.41 -7.55
CA CYS A 277 6.70 17.25 -8.22
C CYS A 277 6.45 17.25 -9.73
N ALA A 278 5.23 17.58 -10.16
CA ALA A 278 4.88 17.65 -11.59
C ALA A 278 5.67 18.75 -12.30
N THR A 279 5.86 19.88 -11.63
CA THR A 279 6.62 21.01 -12.18
C THR A 279 8.08 20.64 -12.36
N GLN A 280 8.72 20.05 -11.35
CA GLN A 280 10.11 19.56 -11.46
C GLN A 280 10.25 18.46 -12.52
N GLU A 281 9.36 17.45 -12.52
CA GLU A 281 9.42 16.38 -13.52
C GLU A 281 9.19 16.91 -14.95
N ALA A 282 8.42 17.98 -15.14
CA ALA A 282 8.26 18.63 -16.44
C ALA A 282 9.56 19.32 -16.91
N GLU A 283 10.25 20.02 -16.01
CA GLU A 283 11.55 20.64 -16.29
C GLU A 283 12.61 19.58 -16.63
N ASP A 284 12.71 18.53 -15.80
CA ASP A 284 13.62 17.40 -16.03
C ASP A 284 13.34 16.72 -17.38
N PHE A 285 12.06 16.54 -17.74
CA PHE A 285 11.69 15.91 -19.02
C PHE A 285 12.14 16.75 -20.22
N LEU A 286 11.92 18.06 -20.16
CA LEU A 286 12.28 18.99 -21.23
C LEU A 286 13.79 19.09 -21.43
N GLU A 287 14.56 19.02 -20.33
CA GLU A 287 16.02 19.09 -20.40
C GLU A 287 16.65 17.77 -20.84
N GLU A 288 16.13 16.63 -20.37
CA GLU A 288 16.81 15.35 -20.50
C GLU A 288 16.30 14.48 -21.67
N VAL A 289 15.03 14.59 -22.06
CA VAL A 289 14.42 13.67 -23.05
C VAL A 289 14.10 14.40 -24.36
N PRO A 290 14.50 13.87 -25.53
CA PRO A 290 15.19 12.60 -25.76
C PRO A 290 16.72 12.71 -25.82
N GLU A 291 17.29 13.89 -25.61
CA GLU A 291 18.69 14.19 -25.96
C GLU A 291 19.71 13.48 -25.06
N LYS A 292 19.47 13.44 -23.75
CA LYS A 292 20.36 12.83 -22.75
C LYS A 292 19.85 11.46 -22.30
N LEU A 293 18.54 11.30 -22.20
CA LEU A 293 17.86 10.07 -21.76
C LEU A 293 16.90 9.58 -22.83
N LYS A 294 16.91 8.25 -23.08
CA LYS A 294 15.99 7.61 -24.03
C LYS A 294 14.53 7.83 -23.66
N PHE A 295 14.19 7.78 -22.38
CA PHE A 295 12.86 8.03 -21.84
C PHE A 295 13.00 8.52 -20.41
N MET A 296 11.94 9.09 -19.84
CA MET A 296 11.86 9.36 -18.41
C MET A 296 10.73 8.56 -17.80
N ALA A 297 10.97 7.95 -16.65
CA ALA A 297 9.97 7.28 -15.85
C ALA A 297 9.75 8.00 -14.53
N THR A 298 8.49 8.09 -14.10
CA THR A 298 8.12 8.79 -12.85
C THR A 298 8.71 8.10 -11.62
N SER A 299 8.90 8.86 -10.53
CA SER A 299 9.59 8.36 -9.33
C SER A 299 8.73 8.28 -8.06
N CYS A 300 7.58 8.97 -8.07
CA CYS A 300 6.77 9.25 -6.87
C CYS A 300 6.20 8.01 -6.16
N CYS A 301 6.04 6.88 -6.89
CA CYS A 301 5.65 5.59 -6.33
C CYS A 301 6.89 4.81 -5.85
N PRO A 302 7.12 4.68 -4.51
CA PRO A 302 8.35 4.07 -4.00
C PRO A 302 8.51 2.60 -4.39
N ALA A 303 7.40 1.86 -4.50
CA ALA A 303 7.42 0.46 -4.92
C ALA A 303 7.83 0.30 -6.39
N TRP A 304 7.33 1.18 -7.27
CA TRP A 304 7.70 1.21 -8.68
C TRP A 304 9.17 1.61 -8.84
N SER A 305 9.59 2.74 -8.26
CA SER A 305 10.97 3.23 -8.35
C SER A 305 11.97 2.20 -7.81
N SER A 306 11.66 1.54 -6.68
CA SER A 306 12.53 0.50 -6.13
C SER A 306 12.58 -0.76 -7.01
N MET A 307 11.45 -1.15 -7.62
CA MET A 307 11.40 -2.28 -8.55
C MET A 307 12.20 -2.00 -9.82
N ALA A 308 12.06 -0.79 -10.39
CA ALA A 308 12.82 -0.36 -11.54
C ALA A 308 14.33 -0.42 -11.27
N LYS A 309 14.79 0.18 -10.16
CA LYS A 309 16.20 0.21 -9.78
C LYS A 309 16.77 -1.19 -9.45
N LYS A 310 15.96 -2.11 -8.91
CA LYS A 310 16.38 -3.49 -8.61
C LYS A 310 16.44 -4.39 -9.84
N LEU A 311 15.43 -4.35 -10.70
CA LEU A 311 15.31 -5.27 -11.84
C LEU A 311 15.96 -4.75 -13.12
N PHE A 312 16.12 -3.44 -13.22
CA PHE A 312 16.66 -2.75 -14.40
C PHE A 312 17.71 -1.70 -13.99
N PRO A 313 18.83 -2.12 -13.35
CA PRO A 313 19.84 -1.19 -12.86
C PRO A 313 20.44 -0.32 -13.97
N ASP A 314 20.53 -0.84 -15.20
CA ASP A 314 21.04 -0.10 -16.38
C ASP A 314 20.15 1.08 -16.79
N MET A 315 18.88 1.11 -16.33
CA MET A 315 17.90 2.16 -16.62
C MET A 315 17.59 3.01 -15.37
N LYS A 316 18.42 2.92 -14.31
CA LYS A 316 18.20 3.66 -13.06
C LYS A 316 18.16 5.18 -13.29
N ASP A 317 18.95 5.67 -14.25
CA ASP A 317 19.11 7.10 -14.56
C ASP A 317 17.93 7.62 -15.39
N ASN A 318 17.15 6.73 -16.02
CA ASN A 318 15.88 7.07 -16.65
C ASN A 318 14.73 7.23 -15.64
N ILE A 319 14.93 6.89 -14.36
CA ILE A 319 13.93 7.10 -13.32
C ILE A 319 14.16 8.49 -12.72
N SER A 320 13.16 9.36 -12.78
CA SER A 320 13.25 10.74 -12.28
C SER A 320 13.82 10.77 -10.85
N MET A 321 14.62 11.80 -10.59
CA MET A 321 15.22 12.06 -9.28
C MET A 321 14.44 13.12 -8.49
N ALA A 322 13.34 13.64 -9.04
CA ALA A 322 12.45 14.55 -8.35
C ALA A 322 12.01 13.98 -6.99
N LEU A 323 12.00 14.83 -5.98
CA LEU A 323 11.52 14.47 -4.65
C LEU A 323 10.04 14.10 -4.73
N THR A 324 9.62 13.10 -3.95
CA THR A 324 8.22 12.68 -4.03
C THR A 324 7.30 13.72 -3.38
N PRO A 325 6.00 13.72 -3.73
CA PRO A 325 5.03 14.65 -3.14
C PRO A 325 5.01 14.65 -1.61
N MET A 326 5.23 13.49 -0.98
CA MET A 326 5.32 13.37 0.48
C MET A 326 6.49 14.17 1.03
N THR A 327 7.68 14.04 0.42
CA THR A 327 8.90 14.72 0.86
C THR A 327 8.83 16.21 0.59
N LEU A 328 8.35 16.63 -0.58
CA LEU A 328 8.18 18.05 -0.93
C LEU A 328 7.21 18.74 0.03
N THR A 329 6.06 18.12 0.31
CA THR A 329 5.09 18.65 1.28
C THR A 329 5.71 18.77 2.67
N ALA A 330 6.47 17.76 3.10
CA ALA A 330 7.12 17.77 4.41
C ALA A 330 8.18 18.87 4.54
N ARG A 331 9.04 19.04 3.52
CA ARG A 331 10.03 20.13 3.47
C ARG A 331 9.35 21.49 3.52
N LEU A 332 8.25 21.68 2.77
CA LEU A 332 7.49 22.93 2.77
C LEU A 332 6.90 23.24 4.15
N ILE A 333 6.33 22.24 4.84
CA ILE A 333 5.82 22.42 6.21
C ILE A 333 6.93 22.89 7.15
N LYS A 334 8.12 22.27 7.08
CA LYS A 334 9.26 22.60 7.94
C LYS A 334 9.90 23.94 7.60
N LEU A 335 9.93 24.31 6.32
CA LEU A 335 10.38 25.63 5.87
C LEU A 335 9.51 26.75 6.47
N GLN A 336 8.20 26.51 6.58
CA GLN A 336 7.26 27.46 7.18
C GLN A 336 7.22 27.37 8.72
N ASN A 337 7.68 26.25 9.29
CA ASN A 337 7.58 25.93 10.70
C ASN A 337 8.81 25.10 11.14
N GLU A 338 9.89 25.74 11.58
CA GLU A 338 11.19 25.08 11.82
C GLU A 338 11.13 23.88 12.81
N ASP A 339 10.29 23.97 13.85
CA ASP A 339 10.12 22.90 14.85
C ASP A 339 9.06 21.85 14.47
N ALA A 340 8.53 21.89 13.25
CA ALA A 340 7.44 21.00 12.87
C ALA A 340 7.89 19.55 12.75
N LYS A 341 7.02 18.67 13.25
CA LYS A 341 7.06 17.23 13.04
C LYS A 341 6.02 16.85 12.02
N VAL A 342 6.37 16.00 11.05
CA VAL A 342 5.46 15.67 9.94
C VAL A 342 5.05 14.20 10.00
N VAL A 343 3.74 13.96 10.09
CA VAL A 343 3.14 12.63 9.95
C VAL A 343 2.48 12.55 8.58
N PHE A 344 3.04 11.75 7.68
CA PHE A 344 2.37 11.45 6.42
C PHE A 344 1.25 10.43 6.65
N ILE A 345 0.06 10.73 6.13
CA ILE A 345 -1.11 9.87 6.25
C ILE A 345 -1.61 9.55 4.85
N GLY A 346 -1.51 8.29 4.44
CA GLY A 346 -1.78 7.92 3.05
C GLY A 346 -2.22 6.48 2.82
N PRO A 347 -2.34 6.07 1.55
CA PRO A 347 -2.81 4.74 1.21
C PRO A 347 -1.71 3.67 1.18
N CYS A 348 -0.44 4.04 1.36
CA CYS A 348 0.70 3.21 0.95
C CYS A 348 1.57 2.76 2.13
N SER A 349 1.75 1.45 2.29
CA SER A 349 2.73 0.90 3.25
C SER A 349 4.17 1.19 2.83
N ALA A 350 4.48 1.17 1.53
CA ALA A 350 5.84 1.41 1.05
C ALA A 350 6.35 2.84 1.33
N LYS A 351 5.46 3.81 1.58
CA LYS A 351 5.86 5.16 2.03
C LYS A 351 6.54 5.11 3.41
N LYS A 352 6.22 4.12 4.25
CA LYS A 352 6.95 3.84 5.50
C LYS A 352 8.43 3.54 5.22
N LEU A 353 8.78 2.82 4.14
CA LEU A 353 10.18 2.59 3.75
C LEU A 353 10.85 3.82 3.15
N GLU A 354 10.08 4.67 2.47
CA GLU A 354 10.60 5.89 1.88
C GLU A 354 10.98 6.92 2.94
N ALA A 355 10.10 7.17 3.92
CA ALA A 355 10.39 8.04 5.08
C ALA A 355 11.57 7.53 5.92
N MET A 356 11.91 6.25 5.76
CA MET A 356 13.04 5.61 6.42
C MET A 356 14.39 5.84 5.74
N ARG A 357 14.41 6.30 4.49
CA ARG A 357 15.67 6.59 3.77
C ARG A 357 16.41 7.71 4.48
N LYS A 358 17.74 7.58 4.61
CA LYS A 358 18.59 8.59 5.28
C LYS A 358 18.37 10.02 4.74
N SER A 359 18.10 10.15 3.43
CA SER A 359 17.85 11.42 2.76
C SER A 359 16.46 12.04 2.99
N VAL A 360 15.51 11.28 3.55
CA VAL A 360 14.12 11.72 3.77
C VAL A 360 13.78 11.76 5.26
N ARG A 361 14.53 11.04 6.10
CA ARG A 361 14.22 10.85 7.51
C ARG A 361 14.13 12.14 8.32
N SER A 362 14.93 13.15 7.97
CA SER A 362 14.86 14.49 8.57
C SER A 362 13.55 15.22 8.26
N GLU A 363 12.90 14.88 7.15
CA GLU A 363 11.71 15.56 6.64
C GLU A 363 10.42 14.93 7.14
N VAL A 364 10.35 13.59 7.16
CA VAL A 364 9.13 12.85 7.52
C VAL A 364 9.36 12.03 8.79
N ASP A 365 8.65 12.40 9.85
CA ASP A 365 8.81 11.82 11.18
C ASP A 365 8.04 10.50 11.33
N PHE A 366 6.84 10.38 10.77
CA PHE A 366 6.03 9.15 10.84
C PHE A 366 5.19 8.93 9.59
N VAL A 367 4.77 7.68 9.37
CA VAL A 367 3.84 7.32 8.29
C VAL A 367 2.72 6.43 8.83
N LEU A 368 1.47 6.88 8.64
CA LEU A 368 0.26 6.13 8.92
C LEU A 368 -0.56 5.90 7.65
N THR A 369 -1.35 4.84 7.67
CA THR A 369 -2.32 4.53 6.64
C THR A 369 -3.71 5.05 6.99
N PHE A 370 -4.58 5.21 5.99
CA PHE A 370 -5.98 5.57 6.25
C PHE A 370 -6.69 4.54 7.14
N GLU A 371 -6.40 3.24 6.97
CA GLU A 371 -6.95 2.19 7.83
C GLU A 371 -6.47 2.33 9.28
N GLU A 372 -5.19 2.61 9.51
CA GLU A 372 -4.65 2.88 10.86
C GLU A 372 -5.33 4.09 11.52
N MET A 373 -5.58 5.16 10.76
CA MET A 373 -6.31 6.33 11.26
C MET A 373 -7.72 6.01 11.73
N THR A 374 -8.42 5.04 11.12
CA THR A 374 -9.75 4.65 11.62
C THR A 374 -9.69 4.10 13.05
N GLY A 375 -8.63 3.36 13.40
CA GLY A 375 -8.42 2.89 14.76
C GLY A 375 -8.18 4.05 15.73
N ILE A 376 -7.42 5.07 15.31
CA ILE A 376 -7.15 6.27 16.11
C ILE A 376 -8.43 7.07 16.37
N PHE A 377 -9.23 7.34 15.33
CA PHE A 377 -10.51 8.04 15.48
C PHE A 377 -11.47 7.29 16.40
N GLU A 378 -11.59 5.97 16.25
CA GLU A 378 -12.43 5.15 17.12
C GLU A 378 -11.97 5.15 18.57
N ALA A 379 -10.65 5.15 18.82
CA ALA A 379 -10.10 5.16 20.17
C ALA A 379 -10.47 6.43 20.95
N LYS A 380 -10.69 7.54 20.24
CA LYS A 380 -11.15 8.83 20.80
C LYS A 380 -12.65 9.09 20.62
N HIS A 381 -13.40 8.09 20.14
CA HIS A 381 -14.84 8.22 19.89
C HIS A 381 -15.20 9.40 18.95
N ILE A 382 -14.33 9.70 17.99
CA ILE A 382 -14.56 10.78 17.02
C ILE A 382 -15.47 10.28 15.90
N ASP A 383 -16.71 10.76 15.89
CA ASP A 383 -17.64 10.56 14.78
C ASP A 383 -17.49 11.68 13.73
N MET A 384 -16.70 11.41 12.70
CA MET A 384 -16.46 12.34 11.59
C MET A 384 -17.73 12.76 10.85
N SER A 385 -18.84 12.03 10.96
CA SER A 385 -20.10 12.42 10.31
C SER A 385 -20.74 13.64 10.98
N GLN A 386 -20.55 13.80 12.29
CA GLN A 386 -21.15 14.84 13.13
C GLN A 386 -20.25 16.07 13.32
N ILE A 387 -19.01 16.02 12.86
CA ILE A 387 -18.10 17.17 12.92
C ILE A 387 -18.59 18.26 11.98
N GLU A 388 -18.65 19.49 12.49
CA GLU A 388 -18.90 20.68 11.68
C GLU A 388 -17.75 20.92 10.71
N GLU A 389 -18.07 21.28 9.48
CA GLU A 389 -17.05 21.52 8.45
C GLU A 389 -16.20 22.76 8.77
N ASP A 390 -14.90 22.67 8.49
CA ASP A 390 -14.02 23.83 8.41
C ASP A 390 -14.24 24.50 7.04
N PRO A 391 -14.72 25.75 6.99
CA PRO A 391 -15.01 26.42 5.72
C PRO A 391 -13.76 26.66 4.88
N ASP A 392 -12.58 26.73 5.50
CA ASP A 392 -11.31 26.97 4.82
C ASP A 392 -10.73 25.69 4.20
N GLY A 393 -11.39 24.54 4.39
CA GLY A 393 -10.93 23.26 3.86
C GLY A 393 -9.56 22.87 4.42
N VAL A 394 -8.65 22.42 3.56
CA VAL A 394 -7.27 22.01 3.95
C VAL A 394 -6.27 23.03 3.41
N ASN A 395 -6.13 23.10 2.08
CA ASN A 395 -5.30 24.09 1.41
C ASN A 395 -5.65 24.20 -0.08
N ASP A 396 -5.12 25.25 -0.72
CA ASP A 396 -5.31 25.57 -2.13
C ASP A 396 -4.35 24.74 -3.01
N VAL A 397 -4.89 23.97 -3.96
CA VAL A 397 -4.14 23.00 -4.78
C VAL A 397 -4.78 22.85 -6.15
N SER A 398 -4.05 22.28 -7.12
CA SER A 398 -4.56 22.11 -8.48
C SER A 398 -5.39 20.83 -8.71
N VAL A 399 -6.10 20.78 -9.85
CA VAL A 399 -6.75 19.56 -10.37
C VAL A 399 -5.70 18.46 -10.59
N ASP A 400 -4.54 18.81 -11.14
CA ASP A 400 -3.42 17.90 -11.40
C ASP A 400 -2.93 17.24 -10.12
N GLY A 401 -2.58 18.04 -9.11
CA GLY A 401 -2.04 17.57 -7.84
C GLY A 401 -2.98 16.63 -7.09
N ARG A 402 -4.31 16.84 -7.19
CA ARG A 402 -5.30 15.90 -6.63
C ARG A 402 -5.40 14.60 -7.44
N ASN A 403 -5.31 14.69 -8.77
CA ASN A 403 -5.42 13.53 -9.66
C ASN A 403 -4.18 12.62 -9.65
N PHE A 404 -3.02 13.04 -9.11
CA PHE A 404 -1.85 12.19 -8.86
C PHE A 404 -2.17 10.85 -8.18
N ALA A 405 -3.23 10.82 -7.36
CA ALA A 405 -3.63 9.62 -6.66
C ALA A 405 -4.21 8.52 -7.57
N VAL A 406 -4.60 8.85 -8.81
CA VAL A 406 -5.21 7.94 -9.78
C VAL A 406 -4.21 7.64 -10.91
N SER A 407 -4.13 6.38 -11.34
CA SER A 407 -3.18 5.99 -12.40
C SER A 407 -3.40 6.76 -13.71
N GLY A 408 -2.32 7.32 -14.24
CA GLY A 408 -2.25 8.26 -15.35
C GLY A 408 -2.19 9.71 -14.91
N GLY A 409 -2.51 10.02 -13.64
CA GLY A 409 -2.58 11.39 -13.14
C GLY A 409 -1.24 12.09 -13.05
N VAL A 410 -0.14 11.34 -12.85
CA VAL A 410 1.21 11.93 -12.77
C VAL A 410 1.66 12.33 -14.17
N ALA A 411 1.56 11.41 -15.13
CA ALA A 411 1.93 11.70 -16.51
C ALA A 411 1.05 12.82 -17.09
N THR A 412 -0.25 12.82 -16.81
CA THR A 412 -1.15 13.91 -17.24
C THR A 412 -0.71 15.26 -16.67
N ALA A 413 -0.42 15.34 -15.37
CA ALA A 413 0.03 16.58 -14.75
C ALA A 413 1.33 17.12 -15.36
N VAL A 414 2.33 16.25 -15.59
CA VAL A 414 3.59 16.64 -16.24
C VAL A 414 3.33 17.15 -17.66
N VAL A 415 2.49 16.45 -18.44
CA VAL A 415 2.09 16.88 -19.79
C VAL A 415 1.38 18.22 -19.77
N ASP A 416 0.50 18.45 -18.80
CA ASP A 416 -0.30 19.66 -18.70
C ASP A 416 0.57 20.86 -18.28
N VAL A 417 1.59 20.66 -17.43
CA VAL A 417 2.62 21.67 -17.15
C VAL A 417 3.44 22.00 -18.42
N ILE A 418 3.88 20.98 -19.16
CA ILE A 418 4.64 21.19 -20.40
C ILE A 418 3.81 21.93 -21.44
N LYS A 419 2.53 21.61 -21.62
CA LYS A 419 1.65 22.31 -22.57
C LYS A 419 1.40 23.76 -22.21
N ASN A 420 1.42 24.09 -20.92
CA ASN A 420 1.27 25.47 -20.47
C ASN A 420 2.48 26.34 -20.90
N THR A 421 3.70 25.77 -20.86
CA THR A 421 4.93 26.48 -21.24
C THR A 421 5.32 26.29 -22.71
N HIS A 422 4.97 25.16 -23.32
CA HIS A 422 5.29 24.74 -24.69
C HIS A 422 4.04 24.16 -25.38
N PRO A 423 3.08 25.00 -25.80
CA PRO A 423 1.77 24.54 -26.30
C PRO A 423 1.82 23.60 -27.52
N ASP A 424 2.85 23.74 -28.36
CA ASP A 424 3.00 22.96 -29.60
C ASP A 424 3.71 21.61 -29.38
N MET A 425 4.25 21.36 -28.18
CA MET A 425 4.99 20.14 -27.88
C MET A 425 4.06 18.95 -27.63
N VAL A 426 4.27 17.87 -28.37
CA VAL A 426 3.54 16.61 -28.17
C VAL A 426 4.38 15.65 -27.33
N VAL A 427 4.02 15.52 -26.05
CA VAL A 427 4.64 14.57 -25.13
C VAL A 427 3.93 13.21 -25.24
N LYS A 428 4.69 12.17 -25.59
CA LYS A 428 4.17 10.80 -25.66
C LYS A 428 4.22 10.17 -24.27
N THR A 429 3.14 9.54 -23.85
CA THR A 429 3.06 8.89 -22.54
C THR A 429 2.64 7.44 -22.65
N GLU A 430 3.07 6.64 -21.69
CA GLU A 430 2.59 5.27 -21.49
C GLU A 430 2.51 5.01 -19.99
N LYS A 431 1.54 4.21 -19.56
CA LYS A 431 1.35 3.92 -18.13
C LYS A 431 1.20 2.44 -17.85
N ALA A 432 1.64 2.04 -16.66
CA ALA A 432 1.42 0.70 -16.15
C ALA A 432 0.98 0.72 -14.68
N GLU A 433 0.07 -0.19 -14.34
CA GLU A 433 -0.47 -0.34 -13.00
C GLU A 433 -0.30 -1.78 -12.50
N GLY A 434 0.14 -1.93 -11.25
CA GLY A 434 0.59 -3.20 -10.71
C GLY A 434 2.02 -3.53 -11.15
N LEU A 435 2.84 -3.99 -10.21
CA LEU A 435 4.28 -4.21 -10.43
C LEU A 435 4.60 -5.22 -11.56
N ARG A 436 3.68 -6.14 -11.88
CA ARG A 436 3.86 -7.10 -12.98
C ARG A 436 3.78 -6.41 -14.35
N ASP A 437 2.84 -5.51 -14.56
CA ASP A 437 2.70 -4.78 -15.82
C ASP A 437 3.72 -3.64 -15.91
N CYS A 438 4.04 -3.03 -14.78
CA CYS A 438 5.20 -2.16 -14.62
C CYS A 438 6.51 -2.84 -15.10
N ARG A 439 6.75 -4.10 -14.72
CA ARG A 439 7.93 -4.85 -15.19
C ARG A 439 7.90 -5.04 -16.71
N LYS A 440 6.74 -5.39 -17.28
CA LYS A 440 6.58 -5.51 -18.74
C LYS A 440 6.85 -4.18 -19.45
N LEU A 441 6.38 -3.07 -18.89
CA LEU A 441 6.61 -1.73 -19.42
C LEU A 441 8.11 -1.44 -19.55
N LEU A 442 8.88 -1.65 -18.48
CA LEU A 442 10.33 -1.45 -18.51
C LEU A 442 11.07 -2.46 -19.41
N THR A 443 10.61 -3.72 -19.48
CA THR A 443 11.17 -4.67 -20.45
C THR A 443 10.99 -4.19 -21.88
N MET A 444 9.82 -3.63 -22.23
CA MET A 444 9.57 -3.05 -23.54
C MET A 444 10.37 -1.75 -23.77
N ALA A 445 10.53 -0.92 -22.74
CA ALA A 445 11.37 0.28 -22.80
C ALA A 445 12.85 -0.07 -23.03
N LYS A 446 13.37 -1.11 -22.36
CA LYS A 446 14.72 -1.66 -22.59
C LYS A 446 14.92 -2.14 -24.03
N ALA A 447 13.86 -2.60 -24.69
CA ALA A 447 13.87 -2.99 -26.10
C ALA A 447 13.72 -1.80 -27.08
N GLY A 448 13.70 -0.55 -26.59
CA GLY A 448 13.63 0.67 -27.42
C GLY A 448 12.22 1.03 -27.91
N LYS A 449 11.17 0.38 -27.39
CA LYS A 449 9.78 0.65 -27.82
C LYS A 449 9.29 2.06 -27.44
N TYR A 450 9.84 2.61 -26.36
CA TYR A 450 9.33 3.81 -25.70
C TYR A 450 10.33 4.96 -25.68
N ASP A 451 11.23 5.03 -26.67
CA ASP A 451 12.16 6.15 -26.80
C ASP A 451 11.38 7.47 -27.05
N GLY A 452 11.71 8.51 -26.29
CA GLY A 452 11.03 9.81 -26.24
C GLY A 452 9.75 9.84 -25.38
N TYR A 453 9.44 8.79 -24.62
CA TYR A 453 8.21 8.73 -23.82
C TYR A 453 8.44 9.16 -22.36
N LEU A 454 7.38 9.69 -21.76
CA LEU A 454 7.18 9.75 -20.32
C LEU A 454 6.43 8.49 -19.86
N LEU A 455 7.04 7.72 -18.97
CA LEU A 455 6.51 6.45 -18.47
C LEU A 455 6.00 6.60 -17.03
N GLU A 456 4.70 6.41 -16.82
CA GLU A 456 4.15 6.36 -15.47
C GLU A 456 4.05 4.92 -14.96
N GLY A 457 4.69 4.64 -13.83
CA GLY A 457 4.54 3.36 -13.14
C GLY A 457 3.90 3.47 -11.77
N MET A 458 2.83 2.72 -11.56
CA MET A 458 2.13 2.63 -10.28
C MET A 458 2.16 1.19 -9.76
N GLY A 459 2.69 0.96 -8.57
CA GLY A 459 2.79 -0.40 -7.99
C GLY A 459 1.45 -1.06 -7.65
N CYS A 460 0.35 -0.29 -7.63
CA CYS A 460 -0.99 -0.73 -7.26
C CYS A 460 -1.97 -0.57 -8.44
N PRO A 461 -2.97 -1.46 -8.61
CA PRO A 461 -3.94 -1.38 -9.70
C PRO A 461 -4.85 -0.16 -9.54
N GLY A 462 -4.87 0.79 -10.47
CA GLY A 462 -5.60 2.06 -10.36
C GLY A 462 -4.81 3.19 -9.68
N GLY A 463 -3.57 2.96 -9.24
CA GLY A 463 -2.75 3.96 -8.56
C GLY A 463 -2.89 3.96 -7.03
N CYS A 464 -2.60 5.10 -6.40
CA CYS A 464 -2.63 5.26 -4.94
C CYS A 464 -4.01 5.02 -4.31
N VAL A 465 -5.10 5.25 -5.05
CA VAL A 465 -6.48 4.90 -4.62
C VAL A 465 -6.68 3.40 -4.33
N ALA A 466 -5.77 2.55 -4.79
CA ALA A 466 -5.73 1.12 -4.49
C ALA A 466 -4.49 0.72 -3.68
N GLY A 467 -3.93 1.64 -2.90
CA GLY A 467 -2.87 1.31 -1.95
C GLY A 467 -3.33 0.30 -0.89
N PRO A 468 -2.41 -0.39 -0.22
CA PRO A 468 -2.74 -1.38 0.81
C PRO A 468 -3.49 -0.82 2.02
N GLY A 469 -3.35 0.48 2.30
CA GLY A 469 -4.02 1.19 3.38
C GLY A 469 -5.40 1.76 3.04
N THR A 470 -5.91 1.53 1.82
CA THR A 470 -7.26 1.98 1.44
C THR A 470 -8.34 0.99 1.84
N MET A 471 -9.51 1.51 2.15
CA MET A 471 -10.64 0.76 2.69
C MET A 471 -11.78 0.61 1.68
N GLN A 472 -11.93 1.60 0.80
CA GLN A 472 -13.00 1.67 -0.18
C GLN A 472 -12.61 0.93 -1.48
N ALA A 473 -13.63 0.57 -2.27
CA ALA A 473 -13.43 -0.04 -3.60
C ALA A 473 -12.73 0.95 -4.54
N ILE A 474 -11.83 0.45 -5.39
CA ILE A 474 -10.94 1.23 -6.26
C ILE A 474 -11.72 2.22 -7.12
N ASN A 475 -12.74 1.76 -7.85
CA ASN A 475 -13.54 2.61 -8.74
C ASN A 475 -14.25 3.74 -7.99
N LYS A 476 -14.73 3.45 -6.78
CA LYS A 476 -15.42 4.44 -5.95
C LYS A 476 -14.43 5.49 -5.42
N SER A 477 -13.23 5.06 -5.02
CA SER A 477 -12.16 5.97 -4.59
C SER A 477 -11.64 6.84 -5.74
N ALA A 478 -11.43 6.26 -6.92
CA ALA A 478 -11.04 7.01 -8.11
C ALA A 478 -12.08 8.06 -8.50
N ALA A 479 -13.38 7.70 -8.47
CA ALA A 479 -14.46 8.65 -8.74
C ALA A 479 -14.53 9.77 -7.69
N ALA A 480 -14.35 9.45 -6.41
CA ALA A 480 -14.32 10.44 -5.33
C ALA A 480 -13.16 11.42 -5.49
N VAL A 481 -11.95 10.94 -5.82
CA VAL A 481 -10.79 11.79 -6.10
C VAL A 481 -11.05 12.69 -7.31
N LYS A 482 -11.58 12.18 -8.42
CA LYS A 482 -11.86 12.99 -9.61
C LYS A 482 -12.88 14.11 -9.32
N LEU A 483 -13.95 13.81 -8.59
CA LEU A 483 -14.95 14.80 -8.18
C LEU A 483 -14.37 15.83 -7.21
N TYR A 484 -13.42 15.43 -6.37
CA TYR A 484 -12.74 16.35 -5.48
C TYR A 484 -11.74 17.24 -6.22
N ALA A 485 -11.01 16.66 -7.18
CA ALA A 485 -10.09 17.37 -8.06
C ALA A 485 -10.81 18.45 -8.86
N SER A 486 -12.00 18.18 -9.41
CA SER A 486 -12.77 19.17 -10.18
C SER A 486 -13.26 20.38 -9.38
N LYS A 487 -13.07 20.38 -8.05
CA LYS A 487 -13.37 21.51 -7.16
C LYS A 487 -12.13 22.31 -6.77
N ALA A 488 -10.97 21.98 -7.33
CA ALA A 488 -9.76 22.79 -7.20
C ALA A 488 -9.96 24.16 -7.86
N SER A 489 -9.30 25.17 -7.29
CA SER A 489 -9.25 26.55 -7.79
C SER A 489 -8.35 26.69 -9.01
N HIS A 490 -7.30 25.88 -9.09
CA HIS A 490 -6.34 25.85 -10.19
C HIS A 490 -6.50 24.57 -10.99
N VAL A 491 -6.32 24.65 -12.31
CA VAL A 491 -6.30 23.47 -13.18
C VAL A 491 -4.92 22.84 -13.15
N ASN A 492 -3.89 23.61 -13.53
CA ASN A 492 -2.54 23.13 -13.74
C ASN A 492 -1.68 23.17 -12.47
N ALA A 493 -0.80 22.19 -12.31
CA ALA A 493 0.15 22.11 -11.20
C ALA A 493 1.04 23.37 -11.05
N ASN A 494 1.54 23.90 -12.17
CA ASN A 494 2.44 25.06 -12.18
C ASN A 494 1.75 26.42 -11.91
N ALA A 495 0.44 26.45 -11.71
CA ALA A 495 -0.32 27.67 -11.44
C ALA A 495 -0.44 28.00 -9.93
N THR A 496 -0.12 27.05 -9.06
CA THR A 496 -0.27 27.24 -7.60
C THR A 496 0.85 28.11 -7.02
N GLU A 497 0.55 28.90 -5.99
CA GLU A 497 1.53 29.84 -5.42
C GLU A 497 2.75 29.13 -4.80
N HIS A 498 2.55 27.90 -4.31
CA HIS A 498 3.59 27.10 -3.67
C HIS A 498 4.74 26.75 -4.62
N VAL A 499 4.50 26.74 -5.94
CA VAL A 499 5.53 26.45 -6.96
C VAL A 499 6.70 27.45 -6.89
N LYS A 500 6.45 28.69 -6.44
CA LYS A 500 7.49 29.70 -6.22
C LYS A 500 8.53 29.29 -5.16
N GLU A 501 8.17 28.34 -4.30
CA GLU A 501 9.05 27.83 -3.25
C GLU A 501 9.85 26.59 -3.70
N LEU A 502 9.61 26.05 -4.91
CA LEU A 502 10.23 24.81 -5.39
C LEU A 502 11.75 24.82 -5.29
N ASP A 503 12.38 25.91 -5.74
CA ASP A 503 13.84 26.09 -5.67
C ASP A 503 14.36 25.97 -4.23
N LYS A 504 13.61 26.41 -3.22
CA LYS A 504 14.07 26.33 -1.83
C LYS A 504 13.96 24.91 -1.26
N LEU A 505 13.26 24.01 -1.94
CA LEU A 505 12.96 22.66 -1.48
C LEU A 505 13.80 21.58 -2.16
N THR A 506 14.50 21.89 -3.25
CA THR A 506 15.22 20.91 -4.09
C THR A 506 16.74 20.87 -3.86
N TYR A 507 17.31 21.84 -3.14
CA TYR A 507 18.74 21.89 -2.78
C TYR A 507 19.08 21.31 -1.41
#